data_AF-A0A0P7ZX16-F1
#
_entry.id   AF-A0A0P7ZX16-F1
#
_cell.length_a   1.000
_cell.length_b   1.000
_cell.length_c   1.000
_cell.angle_alpha   90.00
_cell.angle_beta   90.00
_cell.angle_gamma   90.00
#
_symmetry.space_group_name_H-M   'P 1'
#
loop_
_entity.id
_entity.type
_entity.pdbx_description
1 polymer ?
#
loop_
_entity_poly.entity_id
_entity_poly.type
_entity_poly.pdbx_seq_one_letter_code
_entity_poly.pdbx_strand_id
1 'polypeptide(L)'
;MSYAASITSGFSLINQKSENKTSSFSDGSELIPAEVRSQLQREGVSVFSRPAINGATVDREGLTNNYAVEPEMYFSSFPSPVQARQYVYQGCAAIALVAGLILTSAIVS
;
A
#
# COMPACT_ATOMS: atom_id res chain seq x y z
N MET A 1 8.10 29.95 29.68
CA MET A 1 8.69 29.74 28.35
C MET A 1 9.91 28.83 28.50
N SER A 2 9.75 27.51 28.33
CA SER A 2 10.82 26.52 28.56
C SER A 2 10.70 25.40 27.52
N TYR A 3 10.97 25.72 26.26
CA TYR A 3 10.94 24.76 25.13
C TYR A 3 12.31 24.64 24.43
N ALA A 4 13.24 25.58 24.65
CA ALA A 4 14.54 25.59 23.98
C ALA A 4 15.56 24.62 24.59
N ALA A 5 15.39 24.23 25.86
CA ALA A 5 16.37 23.39 26.57
C ALA A 5 16.22 21.89 26.29
N SER A 6 15.05 21.42 25.84
CA SER A 6 14.78 19.99 25.61
C SER A 6 15.25 19.48 24.25
N ILE A 7 15.54 20.37 23.30
CA ILE A 7 15.99 19.99 21.95
C ILE A 7 17.51 19.75 21.94
N THR A 8 18.28 20.53 22.72
CA THR A 8 19.73 20.37 22.87
C THR A 8 20.11 19.05 23.55
N SER A 9 19.35 18.63 24.56
CA SER A 9 19.62 17.39 25.30
C SER A 9 19.36 16.13 24.46
N GLY A 10 18.43 16.18 23.50
CA GLY A 10 18.22 15.08 22.56
C GLY A 10 19.41 14.88 21.61
N PHE A 11 20.10 15.95 21.22
CA PHE A 11 21.26 15.87 20.32
C PHE A 11 22.51 15.30 21.00
N SER A 12 22.79 15.66 22.27
CA SER A 12 23.96 15.11 22.97
C SER A 12 23.82 13.61 23.28
N LEU A 13 22.59 13.10 23.40
CA LEU A 13 22.32 11.66 23.58
C LEU A 13 22.59 10.83 22.33
N ILE A 14 22.56 11.45 21.13
CA ILE A 14 22.92 10.76 19.88
C ILE A 14 24.43 10.53 19.82
N ASN A 15 25.23 11.48 20.31
CA ASN A 15 26.70 11.42 20.25
C ASN A 15 27.31 10.45 21.28
N GLN A 16 26.54 10.00 22.28
CA GLN A 16 27.04 9.16 23.37
C GLN A 16 26.75 7.66 23.21
N LYS A 17 25.98 7.25 22.20
CA LYS A 17 25.60 5.84 21.98
C LYS A 17 26.29 5.24 20.76
N SER A 18 27.59 5.44 20.64
CA SER A 18 28.44 4.62 19.76
C SER A 18 29.19 3.60 20.63
N GLU A 19 28.44 2.70 21.26
CA GLU A 19 29.01 1.51 21.89
C GLU A 19 28.55 0.29 21.11
N ASN A 20 29.39 -0.04 20.13
CA ASN A 20 29.70 -1.38 19.63
C ASN A 20 28.64 -2.45 19.93
N LYS A 21 27.61 -2.50 19.10
CA LYS A 21 26.82 -3.70 18.88
C LYS A 21 26.64 -3.81 17.38
N THR A 22 27.06 -4.92 16.80
CA THR A 22 26.87 -5.25 15.39
C THR A 22 25.37 -5.41 15.10
N SER A 23 24.61 -4.31 15.12
CA SER A 23 23.26 -4.28 14.60
C SER A 23 23.39 -4.21 13.09
N SER A 24 22.83 -5.20 12.39
CA SER A 24 22.86 -5.27 10.92
C SER A 24 22.03 -4.17 10.24
N PHE A 25 21.52 -3.20 11.00
CA PHE A 25 20.63 -2.11 10.59
C PHE A 25 21.31 -0.75 10.83
N SER A 26 21.12 0.15 9.87
CA SER A 26 21.56 1.54 9.91
C SER A 26 21.00 2.34 11.09
N ASP A 27 21.79 3.30 11.58
CA ASP A 27 21.39 4.33 12.52
C ASP A 27 21.06 5.68 11.84
N GLY A 28 21.13 5.73 10.50
CA GLY A 28 20.90 6.90 9.67
C GLY A 28 22.03 7.93 9.69
N SER A 29 23.20 7.61 10.26
CA SER A 29 24.36 8.51 10.31
C SER A 29 25.04 8.69 8.95
N GLU A 30 24.89 7.71 8.06
CA GLU A 30 25.37 7.69 6.68
C GLU A 30 24.47 8.46 5.69
N LEU A 31 23.25 8.78 6.11
CA LEU A 31 22.27 9.48 5.29
C LEU A 31 22.41 11.00 5.43
N ILE A 32 21.86 11.75 4.47
CA ILE A 32 21.90 13.22 4.58
C ILE A 32 21.01 13.70 5.74
N PRO A 33 21.50 14.58 6.64
CA PRO A 33 20.78 14.95 7.86
C PRO A 33 19.39 15.55 7.62
N ALA A 34 19.18 16.21 6.47
CA ALA A 34 17.90 16.78 6.12
C ALA A 34 16.84 15.71 5.83
N GLU A 35 17.21 14.63 5.15
CA GLU A 35 16.32 13.51 4.84
C GLU A 35 15.96 12.73 6.10
N VAL A 36 16.96 12.40 6.92
CA VAL A 36 16.78 11.71 8.20
C VAL A 36 15.84 12.48 9.11
N ARG A 37 16.00 13.81 9.21
CA ARG A 37 15.07 14.66 9.98
C ARG A 37 13.66 14.59 9.44
N SER A 38 13.50 14.66 8.12
CA SER A 38 12.18 14.61 7.49
C SER A 38 11.49 13.26 7.70
N GLN A 39 12.25 12.16 7.66
CA GLN A 39 11.76 10.79 7.85
C GLN A 39 11.45 10.52 9.31
N LEU A 40 12.36 10.85 10.24
CA LEU A 40 12.12 10.77 11.68
C LEU A 40 10.87 11.56 12.09
N GLN A 41 10.65 12.73 11.47
CA GLN A 41 9.48 13.55 11.77
C GLN A 41 8.18 12.95 11.23
N ARG A 42 8.21 12.23 10.10
CA ARG A 42 7.02 11.58 9.52
C ARG A 42 6.73 10.21 10.11
N GLU A 43 7.76 9.41 10.32
CA GLU A 43 7.65 7.95 10.49
C GLU A 43 8.36 7.45 11.78
N GLY A 44 9.12 8.31 12.46
CA GLY A 44 9.78 8.00 13.74
C GLY A 44 11.08 7.20 13.61
N VAL A 45 11.60 6.70 14.73
CA VAL A 45 12.91 6.03 14.81
C VAL A 45 12.90 4.62 14.20
N SER A 46 11.74 3.99 14.07
CA SER A 46 11.62 2.60 13.60
C SER A 46 11.81 2.40 12.09
N VAL A 47 11.87 3.47 11.31
CA VAL A 47 12.01 3.45 9.84
C VAL A 47 13.24 2.69 9.38
N PHE A 48 14.35 2.88 10.09
CA PHE A 48 15.64 2.29 9.71
C PHE A 48 15.76 0.81 10.11
N SER A 49 14.77 0.26 10.83
CA SER A 49 14.82 -1.13 11.33
C SER A 49 13.65 -2.00 10.88
N ARG A 50 12.53 -1.40 10.43
CA ARG A 50 11.33 -2.15 10.07
C ARG A 50 10.58 -1.50 8.90
N PRO A 51 10.19 -2.29 7.89
CA PRO A 51 9.31 -1.78 6.83
C PRO A 51 7.94 -1.44 7.42
N ALA A 52 7.41 -0.26 7.08
CA ALA A 52 6.12 0.23 7.57
C ALA A 52 4.90 -0.45 6.89
N ILE A 53 5.11 -1.13 5.76
CA ILE A 53 4.06 -1.68 4.89
C ILE A 53 4.46 -3.07 4.37
N ASN A 54 3.46 -3.94 4.17
CA ASN A 54 3.64 -5.23 3.51
C ASN A 54 4.12 -5.01 2.06
N GLY A 55 5.10 -5.80 1.62
CA GLY A 55 5.76 -5.61 0.32
C GLY A 55 6.92 -4.62 0.34
N ALA A 56 7.19 -3.96 1.47
CA ALA A 56 8.37 -3.15 1.62
C ALA A 56 9.50 -3.89 2.35
N THR A 57 10.72 -3.51 2.01
CA THR A 57 11.94 -3.96 2.69
C THR A 57 12.75 -2.75 3.10
N VAL A 58 13.55 -2.88 4.16
CA VAL A 58 14.53 -1.87 4.55
C VAL A 58 15.91 -2.38 4.20
N ASP A 59 16.70 -1.56 3.51
CA ASP A 59 18.08 -1.91 3.18
C ASP A 59 19.03 -1.72 4.36
N ARG A 60 20.33 -1.92 4.13
CA ARG A 60 21.35 -1.77 5.19
C ARG A 60 21.56 -0.33 5.63
N GLU A 61 21.22 0.64 4.76
CA GLU A 61 21.33 2.08 4.98
C GLU A 61 20.06 2.65 5.64
N GLY A 62 19.05 1.79 5.86
CA GLY A 62 17.80 2.16 6.51
C GLY A 62 16.78 2.81 5.57
N LEU A 63 17.00 2.77 4.25
CA LEU A 63 16.05 3.25 3.25
C LEU A 63 14.99 2.18 2.97
N THR A 64 13.73 2.59 3.00
CA THR A 64 12.60 1.72 2.69
C THR A 64 12.39 1.66 1.18
N ASN A 65 12.46 0.45 0.62
CA ASN A 65 12.06 0.19 -0.77
C ASN A 65 10.67 -0.47 -0.79
N ASN A 66 9.80 -0.04 -1.70
CA ASN A 66 8.45 -0.56 -1.86
C ASN A 66 8.36 -1.43 -3.11
N TYR A 67 8.02 -2.70 -2.94
CA TYR A 67 7.77 -3.62 -4.04
C TYR A 67 6.28 -3.90 -4.21
N ALA A 68 5.86 -4.14 -5.45
CA ALA A 68 4.50 -4.57 -5.72
C ALA A 68 4.26 -5.96 -5.09
N VAL A 69 3.22 -6.05 -4.25
CA VAL A 69 2.70 -7.33 -3.76
C VAL A 69 1.71 -7.85 -4.78
N GLU A 70 1.91 -9.07 -5.25
CA GLU A 70 0.94 -9.73 -6.13
C GLU A 70 -0.36 -9.99 -5.33
N PRO A 71 -1.53 -9.55 -5.84
CA PRO A 71 -2.79 -9.84 -5.19
C PRO A 71 -3.07 -11.35 -5.24
N GLU A 72 -3.85 -11.84 -4.27
CA GLU A 72 -4.29 -13.23 -4.30
C GLU A 72 -5.14 -13.49 -5.56
N MET A 73 -4.78 -14.57 -6.28
CA MET A 73 -5.52 -15.01 -7.46
C MET A 73 -6.86 -15.63 -7.06
N TYR A 74 -7.96 -15.01 -7.46
CA TYR A 74 -9.30 -15.57 -7.28
C TYR A 74 -9.69 -16.41 -8.50
N PHE A 75 -9.87 -17.72 -8.29
CA PHE A 75 -10.39 -18.61 -9.33
C PHE A 75 -11.91 -18.48 -9.45
N SER A 76 -12.41 -18.46 -10.68
CA SER A 76 -13.85 -18.53 -10.93
C SER A 76 -14.37 -19.94 -10.65
N SER A 77 -15.40 -20.05 -9.81
CA SER A 77 -16.17 -21.29 -9.67
C SER A 77 -17.23 -21.38 -10.77
N PHE A 78 -17.50 -22.60 -11.22
CA PHE A 78 -18.61 -22.83 -12.16
C PHE A 78 -19.95 -22.45 -11.48
N PRO A 79 -20.87 -21.78 -12.20
CA PRO A 79 -22.12 -21.30 -11.59
C PRO A 79 -22.99 -22.47 -11.10
N SER A 80 -23.73 -22.24 -10.02
CA SER A 80 -24.70 -23.22 -9.56
C SER A 80 -25.86 -23.37 -10.55
N PRO A 81 -26.59 -24.51 -10.57
CA PRO A 81 -27.74 -24.68 -11.46
C PRO A 81 -28.82 -23.59 -11.29
N VAL A 82 -28.94 -23.01 -10.10
CA VAL A 82 -29.87 -21.91 -9.82
C VAL A 82 -29.38 -20.61 -10.47
N GLN A 83 -28.08 -20.29 -10.37
CA GLN A 83 -27.49 -19.13 -11.03
C GLN A 83 -27.57 -19.24 -12.56
N ALA A 84 -27.34 -20.43 -13.11
CA ALA A 84 -27.49 -20.68 -14.54
C ALA A 84 -28.91 -20.38 -15.05
N ARG A 85 -29.95 -20.75 -14.28
CA ARG A 85 -31.34 -20.42 -14.62
C ARG A 85 -31.62 -18.92 -14.60
N GLN A 86 -31.04 -18.18 -13.65
CA GLN A 86 -31.17 -16.73 -13.59
C GLN A 86 -30.56 -16.06 -14.84
N TYR A 87 -29.42 -16.55 -15.32
CA TYR A 87 -28.83 -16.05 -16.56
C TYR A 87 -29.71 -16.33 -17.78
N VAL A 88 -30.43 -17.45 -17.83
CA VAL A 88 -31.41 -17.72 -18.89
C VAL A 88 -32.53 -16.68 -18.88
N TYR A 89 -33.09 -16.34 -17.72
CA TYR A 89 -34.12 -15.30 -17.63
C TYR A 89 -33.61 -13.93 -18.07
N GLN A 90 -32.39 -13.56 -17.67
CA GLN A 90 -31.75 -12.32 -18.11
C GLN A 90 -31.52 -12.30 -19.62
N GLY A 91 -31.09 -13.43 -20.19
CA GLY A 91 -30.95 -13.59 -21.64
C GLY A 91 -32.27 -13.43 -22.39
N CYS A 92 -33.35 -14.05 -21.90
CA CYS A 92 -34.69 -13.87 -22.47
C CYS A 92 -35.14 -12.40 -22.41
N ALA A 93 -34.93 -11.72 -21.30
CA ALA A 93 -35.26 -10.30 -21.15
C ALA A 93 -34.46 -9.43 -22.13
N ALA A 94 -33.17 -9.69 -22.27
CA ALA A 94 -32.29 -8.98 -23.21
C ALA A 94 -32.74 -9.19 -24.67
N ILE A 95 -33.06 -10.43 -25.06
CA ILE A 95 -33.55 -10.75 -26.41
C ILE A 95 -34.88 -10.05 -26.67
N ALA A 96 -35.82 -10.07 -25.71
CA ALA A 96 -37.10 -9.39 -25.85
C ALA A 96 -36.92 -7.88 -26.04
N LEU A 97 -35.99 -7.26 -25.30
CA LEU A 97 -35.64 -5.84 -25.45
C LEU A 97 -35.10 -5.57 -26.87
N VAL A 98 -34.10 -6.33 -27.31
CA VAL A 98 -33.48 -6.13 -28.63
C VAL A 98 -34.49 -6.31 -29.76
N ALA A 99 -35.30 -7.38 -29.70
CA ALA A 99 -36.37 -7.60 -30.67
C ALA A 99 -37.40 -6.47 -30.66
N GLY A 100 -37.77 -5.97 -29.47
CA GLY A 100 -38.64 -4.82 -29.31
C GLY A 100 -38.07 -3.56 -29.96
N LEU A 101 -36.79 -3.25 -29.74
CA LEU A 101 -36.14 -2.10 -30.36
C LEU A 101 -36.14 -2.19 -31.90
N ILE A 102 -35.80 -3.36 -32.45
CA ILE A 102 -35.81 -3.59 -33.90
C ILE A 102 -37.23 -3.38 -34.45
N LEU A 103 -38.24 -3.93 -33.79
CA LEU A 103 -39.64 -3.78 -34.20
C LEU A 103 -40.07 -2.30 -34.16
N THR A 104 -39.76 -1.58 -33.07
CA THR A 104 -40.09 -0.14 -32.97
C THR A 104 -39.38 0.69 -34.03
N SER A 105 -38.11 0.37 -34.34
CA SER A 105 -37.35 1.04 -35.38
C SER A 105 -37.98 0.83 -36.75
N ALA A 106 -38.44 -0.39 -37.05
CA ALA A 106 -39.11 -0.70 -38.31
C ALA A 106 -40.47 -0.03 -38.46
N ILE A 107 -41.19 0.21 -37.35
CA ILE A 107 -42.49 0.90 -37.37
C ILE A 107 -42.35 2.42 -37.59
N VAL A 108 -41.29 3.02 -37.05
CA VAL A 108 -41.07 4.49 -37.10
C VAL A 108 -40.29 4.94 -38.35
N SER A 109 -39.43 4.06 -38.89
CA SER A 109 -38.68 4.28 -40.13
C SER A 109 -39.59 4.46 -41.34
#